data_AF-A0A936FY04-F1
#
_entry.id   AF-A0A936FY04-F1
#
_cell.length_a   1.000
_cell.length_b   1.000
_cell.length_c   1.000
_cell.angle_alpha   90.00
_cell.angle_beta   90.00
_cell.angle_gamma   90.00
#
_symmetry.space_group_name_H-M   'P 1'
#
loop_
_entity.id
_entity.type
_entity.pdbx_description
1 polymer ?
#
loop_
_entity_poly.entity_id
_entity_poly.type
_entity_poly.pdbx_seq_one_letter_code
_entity_poly.pdbx_strand_id
1 'polypeptide(L)'
;MELTKKFLIELQRRLKIGNRRGVHLNAIPSKSKYKFDLYRLSHIDKNIPNNFISELLTQQILKFRISWKNNVPDLFSLYEDDQAQLVKITKAFEILINQTEAIESEKGINTFGFGFPILARRDKADNKLTVAPILIWSLRIKRTKEFNTWEILRNEEDPIYINEVLINHLQSDANVAIDQIPSEMLDDGLIERSELIEICTNLINSINTSVPDDLKQTFEKNLENIKSIGDKNHYEKLPLNFSNSLIDFSGLFSIFEVQKQNIINDFDELLKLEEQEINLEDLEGNSFQPISSVETDPSQQSILHSLESKRNLLIQGPPGTGKSQTLTAVLINALENNKKTIVVCEKRTALEVLHNALIEKGLNNNIVLIRDIVKDRKTVVDSVRDRVDDYEYKKYRYNYSKESLETILQKAKNLITSINKKHQKIGQEILGSKNWTNIVGQYLKENKSQNQSQKLNIDKEKFEYSTKELNNYLDLIQKGNQTHIDYLPIQSCSFLNSQKLIGENPYLIKQNINNDFDNYQLQVESIKKLLEANKTEYFDLRKADFSKQIKSITELISEIISYESKLKS
;
A
#
# COMPACT_ATOMS: atom_id res chain seq x y z
N MET A 1 -2.68 3.40 -16.49
CA MET A 1 -2.26 4.81 -16.54
C MET A 1 -1.30 4.90 -17.71
N GLU A 2 -1.67 5.60 -18.78
CA GLU A 2 -0.79 5.74 -19.95
C GLU A 2 0.30 6.77 -19.64
N LEU A 3 1.56 6.42 -19.91
CA LEU A 3 2.71 7.31 -19.77
C LEU A 3 2.69 8.31 -20.93
N THR A 4 1.88 9.36 -20.82
CA THR A 4 1.83 10.39 -21.86
C THR A 4 3.13 11.20 -21.89
N LYS A 5 3.58 11.60 -23.09
CA LYS A 5 4.73 12.50 -23.28
C LYS A 5 4.63 13.75 -22.41
N LYS A 6 3.42 14.34 -22.32
CA LYS A 6 3.15 15.50 -21.45
C LYS A 6 3.40 15.21 -19.96
N PHE A 7 3.02 14.02 -19.49
CA PHE A 7 3.26 13.61 -18.11
C PHE A 7 4.75 13.39 -17.82
N LEU A 8 5.47 12.72 -18.73
CA LEU A 8 6.92 12.52 -18.63
C LEU A 8 7.69 13.85 -18.63
N ILE A 9 7.34 14.78 -19.51
CA ILE A 9 7.92 16.13 -19.55
C ILE A 9 7.68 16.87 -18.23
N GLU A 10 6.47 16.80 -17.66
CA GLU A 10 6.17 17.49 -16.40
C GLU A 10 6.90 16.86 -15.20
N LEU A 11 7.02 15.53 -15.15
CA LEU A 11 7.85 14.85 -14.15
C LEU A 11 9.32 15.26 -14.28
N GLN A 12 9.86 15.21 -15.49
CA GLN A 12 11.23 15.59 -15.76
C GLN A 12 11.49 17.06 -15.39
N ARG A 13 10.59 17.98 -15.73
CA ARG A 13 10.70 19.39 -15.35
C ARG A 13 10.78 19.58 -13.85
N ARG A 14 9.98 18.83 -13.08
CA ARG A 14 10.01 18.86 -11.60
C ARG A 14 11.29 18.24 -11.02
N LEU A 15 11.96 17.37 -11.76
CA LEU A 15 13.25 16.79 -11.38
C LEU A 15 14.43 17.71 -11.76
N LYS A 16 14.39 18.34 -12.94
CA LYS A 16 15.41 19.28 -13.47
C LYS A 16 15.45 20.61 -12.71
N ILE A 17 14.31 21.12 -12.25
CA ILE A 17 14.26 22.36 -11.48
C ILE A 17 14.66 22.08 -10.02
N GLY A 18 15.94 22.28 -9.72
CA GLY A 18 16.43 22.35 -8.35
C GLY A 18 15.74 23.49 -7.57
N ASN A 19 15.58 23.31 -6.27
CA ASN A 19 15.09 24.39 -5.42
C ASN A 19 16.13 25.52 -5.42
N ARG A 20 15.82 26.69 -6.02
CA ARG A 20 16.69 27.89 -6.04
C ARG A 20 17.10 28.37 -4.64
N ARG A 21 16.43 27.93 -3.58
CA ARG A 21 16.80 28.23 -2.18
C ARG A 21 17.74 27.19 -1.57
N GLY A 22 17.82 25.99 -2.16
CA GLY A 22 18.68 24.89 -1.75
C GLY A 22 20.16 25.25 -1.93
N VAL A 23 21.03 24.53 -1.22
CA VAL A 23 22.47 24.81 -1.22
C VAL A 23 23.12 24.68 -2.61
N HIS A 24 22.57 23.81 -3.45
CA HIS A 24 23.02 23.59 -4.83
C HIS A 24 22.92 24.83 -5.73
N LEU A 25 21.96 25.73 -5.52
CA LEU A 25 21.79 26.96 -6.33
C LEU A 25 21.91 28.25 -5.52
N ASN A 26 22.04 28.12 -4.20
CA ASN A 26 22.21 29.23 -3.27
C ASN A 26 23.15 28.81 -2.13
N ALA A 27 24.44 29.05 -2.31
CA ALA A 27 25.50 28.83 -1.34
C ALA A 27 25.58 29.92 -0.26
N ILE A 28 24.84 31.03 -0.40
CA ILE A 28 24.89 32.13 0.59
C ILE A 28 24.39 31.60 1.96
N PRO A 29 25.22 31.61 3.02
CA PRO A 29 24.86 31.04 4.31
C PRO A 29 23.67 31.74 4.96
N SER A 30 23.67 33.09 4.96
CA SER A 30 22.66 33.93 5.60
C SER A 30 22.28 33.41 7.01
N LYS A 31 20.98 33.25 7.32
CA LYS A 31 20.48 32.68 8.59
C LYS A 31 20.31 31.15 8.57
N SER A 32 20.86 30.46 7.57
CA SER A 32 20.71 29.00 7.46
C SER A 32 21.46 28.29 8.58
N LYS A 33 20.82 27.28 9.18
CA LYS A 33 21.46 26.40 10.16
C LYS A 33 22.32 25.31 9.53
N TYR A 34 22.12 25.06 8.23
CA TYR A 34 22.74 23.96 7.50
C TYR A 34 23.79 24.41 6.49
N LYS A 35 24.05 25.72 6.36
CA LYS A 35 25.09 26.25 5.48
C LYS A 35 26.16 26.89 6.35
N PHE A 36 27.34 26.28 6.36
CA PHE A 36 28.45 26.74 7.17
C PHE A 36 29.60 27.17 6.26
N ASP A 37 29.86 28.48 6.20
CA ASP A 37 31.01 29.02 5.49
C ASP A 37 32.32 28.59 6.17
N LEU A 38 33.22 27.98 5.39
CA LEU A 38 34.53 27.51 5.83
C LEU A 38 35.34 28.62 6.51
N TYR A 39 35.26 29.84 5.99
CA TYR A 39 36.05 30.96 6.51
C TYR A 39 35.70 31.30 7.96
N ARG A 40 34.51 30.91 8.46
CA ARG A 40 34.17 31.10 9.89
C ARG A 40 35.13 30.38 10.83
N LEU A 41 35.85 29.36 10.36
CA LEU A 41 36.90 28.70 11.14
C LEU A 41 38.13 29.59 11.37
N SER A 42 38.28 30.70 10.64
CA SER A 42 39.34 31.69 10.88
C SER A 42 39.26 32.33 12.27
N HIS A 43 38.08 32.29 12.92
CA HIS A 43 37.89 32.73 14.31
C HIS A 43 38.52 31.77 15.34
N ILE A 44 38.81 30.52 14.95
CA ILE A 44 39.56 29.57 15.77
C ILE A 44 41.07 29.74 15.51
N ASP A 45 41.44 29.76 14.23
CA ASP A 45 42.80 30.02 13.75
C ASP A 45 42.71 30.47 12.30
N LYS A 46 43.37 31.60 11.99
CA LYS A 46 43.36 32.23 10.67
C LYS A 46 43.84 31.31 9.55
N ASN A 47 44.67 30.31 9.85
CA ASN A 47 45.22 29.39 8.85
C ASN A 47 44.31 28.20 8.55
N ILE A 48 43.31 27.87 9.39
CA ILE A 48 42.48 26.68 9.21
C ILE A 48 41.79 26.62 7.84
N PRO A 49 41.17 27.70 7.31
CA PRO A 49 40.53 27.64 5.98
C PRO A 49 41.51 27.26 4.85
N ASN A 50 42.70 27.86 4.85
CA ASN A 50 43.72 27.57 3.83
C ASN A 50 44.28 26.16 3.99
N ASN A 51 44.55 25.73 5.24
CA ASN A 51 45.03 24.38 5.53
C ASN A 51 44.01 23.33 5.09
N PHE A 52 42.72 23.55 5.35
CA PHE A 52 41.67 22.63 4.94
C PHE A 52 41.63 22.45 3.41
N ILE A 53 41.66 23.55 2.65
CA ILE A 53 41.66 23.48 1.18
C ILE A 53 42.93 22.82 0.66
N SER A 54 44.09 23.13 1.23
CA SER A 54 45.34 22.47 0.87
C SER A 54 45.25 20.95 1.09
N GLU A 55 44.83 20.50 2.27
CA GLU A 55 44.70 19.07 2.56
C GLU A 55 43.64 18.39 1.67
N LEU A 56 42.51 19.05 1.41
CA LEU A 56 41.44 18.56 0.54
C LEU A 56 41.93 18.26 -0.89
N LEU A 57 42.82 19.11 -1.43
CA LEU A 57 43.36 19.00 -2.78
C LEU A 57 44.63 18.13 -2.86
N THR A 58 45.28 17.80 -1.74
CA THR A 58 46.53 17.00 -1.73
C THR A 58 46.38 15.58 -1.20
N GLN A 59 45.46 15.34 -0.26
CA GLN A 59 45.37 14.06 0.46
C GLN A 59 44.18 13.24 -0.01
N GLN A 60 44.38 12.14 -0.73
CA GLN A 60 43.28 11.25 -1.17
C GLN A 60 42.37 10.84 0.01
N ILE A 61 42.96 10.31 1.09
CA ILE A 61 42.27 10.06 2.37
C ILE A 61 42.44 11.30 3.26
N LEU A 62 41.35 12.00 3.54
CA LEU A 62 41.36 13.20 4.36
C LEU A 62 41.00 12.85 5.81
N LYS A 63 41.82 13.30 6.77
CA LYS A 63 41.48 13.29 8.18
C LYS A 63 41.81 14.63 8.83
N PHE A 64 40.93 15.60 8.62
CA PHE A 64 41.12 16.97 9.07
C PHE A 64 40.52 17.18 10.47
N ARG A 65 41.36 17.54 11.44
CA ARG A 65 40.94 17.77 12.83
C ARG A 65 40.73 19.26 13.09
N ILE A 66 39.55 19.60 13.61
CA ILE A 66 39.19 20.96 14.03
C ILE A 66 38.97 20.95 15.53
N SER A 67 39.79 21.70 16.28
CA SER A 67 39.63 21.90 17.72
C SER A 67 39.93 23.33 18.07
N TRP A 68 39.12 23.93 18.94
CA TRP A 68 39.45 25.22 19.52
C TRP A 68 39.82 25.14 21.00
N LYS A 69 39.81 23.94 21.59
CA LYS A 69 40.29 23.71 22.97
C LYS A 69 41.78 24.01 23.13
N ASN A 70 42.59 23.60 22.15
CA ASN A 70 44.05 23.77 22.22
C ASN A 70 44.48 25.20 21.92
N ASN A 71 43.67 25.93 21.15
CA ASN A 71 43.97 27.29 20.72
C ASN A 71 43.40 28.34 21.69
N VAL A 72 42.38 27.98 22.49
CA VAL A 72 41.75 28.84 23.50
C VAL A 72 41.75 28.12 24.85
N PRO A 73 42.78 28.33 25.68
CA PRO A 73 42.89 27.68 26.99
C PRO A 73 41.80 28.10 27.98
N ASP A 74 41.31 29.36 27.88
CA ASP A 74 40.25 29.91 28.72
C ASP A 74 39.26 30.74 27.89
N LEU A 75 38.00 30.29 27.81
CA LEU A 75 36.93 30.98 27.08
C LEU A 75 36.67 32.37 27.63
N PHE A 76 36.77 32.55 28.96
CA PHE A 76 36.47 33.81 29.63
C PHE A 76 37.53 34.89 29.39
N SER A 77 38.69 34.51 28.83
CA SER A 77 39.77 35.43 28.46
C SER A 77 39.55 36.10 27.09
N LEU A 78 38.60 35.60 26.29
CA LEU A 78 38.29 36.15 24.97
C LEU A 78 37.28 37.31 25.05
N TYR A 79 37.32 38.20 24.06
CA TYR A 79 36.28 39.21 23.87
C TYR A 79 34.92 38.54 23.65
N GLU A 80 33.84 39.18 24.11
CA GLU A 80 32.47 38.65 24.03
C GLU A 80 32.07 38.24 22.60
N ASP A 81 32.52 39.00 21.60
CA ASP A 81 32.25 38.71 20.18
C ASP A 81 32.91 37.41 19.70
N ASP A 82 34.15 37.14 20.10
CA ASP A 82 34.87 35.92 19.73
C ASP A 82 34.27 34.70 20.42
N GLN A 83 33.89 34.83 21.69
CA GLN A 83 33.14 33.78 22.41
C GLN A 83 31.83 33.44 21.68
N ALA A 84 31.09 34.46 21.24
CA ALA A 84 29.84 34.27 20.52
C ALA A 84 30.05 33.56 19.17
N GLN A 85 31.16 33.82 18.46
CA GLN A 85 31.47 33.10 17.22
C GLN A 85 31.82 31.64 17.45
N LEU A 86 32.64 31.33 18.46
CA LEU A 86 32.99 29.95 18.81
C LEU A 86 31.76 29.12 19.17
N VAL A 87 30.84 29.67 19.98
CA VAL A 87 29.56 29.02 20.30
C VAL A 87 28.72 28.77 19.05
N LYS A 88 28.68 29.73 18.11
CA LYS A 88 27.95 29.54 16.84
C LYS A 88 28.60 28.47 15.95
N ILE A 89 29.93 28.32 15.96
CA ILE A 89 30.63 27.27 15.22
C ILE A 89 30.28 25.91 15.80
N THR A 90 30.44 25.74 17.12
CA THR A 90 30.05 24.52 17.84
C THR A 90 28.61 24.16 17.49
N LYS A 91 27.67 25.08 17.66
CA LYS A 91 26.26 24.82 17.37
C LYS A 91 25.99 24.43 15.91
N ALA A 92 26.70 25.02 14.95
CA ALA A 92 26.52 24.70 13.54
C ALA A 92 27.02 23.29 13.20
N PHE A 93 28.20 22.89 13.69
CA PHE A 93 28.72 21.55 13.50
C PHE A 93 27.84 20.50 14.17
N GLU A 94 27.39 20.77 15.40
CA GLU A 94 26.46 19.89 16.11
C GLU A 94 25.14 19.68 15.35
N ILE A 95 24.59 20.74 14.75
CA ILE A 95 23.39 20.66 13.90
C ILE A 95 23.68 19.83 12.64
N LEU A 96 24.80 20.09 11.95
CA LEU A 96 25.17 19.37 10.73
C LEU A 96 25.38 17.88 11.01
N ILE A 97 26.08 17.52 12.09
CA ILE A 97 26.31 16.14 12.51
C ILE A 97 24.98 15.44 12.78
N ASN A 98 24.16 16.01 13.68
CA ASN A 98 22.89 15.39 14.07
C ASN A 98 21.96 15.20 12.86
N GLN A 99 21.88 16.20 11.97
CA GLN A 99 21.03 16.13 10.80
C GLN A 99 21.55 15.11 9.77
N THR A 100 22.87 15.05 9.56
CA THR A 100 23.47 14.07 8.65
C THR A 100 23.28 12.64 9.18
N GLU A 101 23.53 12.40 10.47
CA GLU A 101 23.32 11.10 11.11
C GLU A 101 21.85 10.66 11.03
N ALA A 102 20.91 11.58 11.21
CA ALA A 102 19.48 11.30 11.05
C ALA A 102 19.14 10.88 9.61
N ILE A 103 19.67 11.59 8.61
CA ILE A 103 19.47 11.27 7.18
C ILE A 103 20.12 9.93 6.82
N GLU A 104 21.36 9.67 7.25
CA GLU A 104 22.07 8.42 6.99
C GLU A 104 21.35 7.22 7.66
N SER A 105 20.80 7.41 8.86
CA SER A 105 20.00 6.40 9.55
C SER A 105 18.67 6.09 8.83
N GLU A 106 17.99 7.10 8.30
CA GLU A 106 16.69 6.92 7.64
C GLU A 106 16.81 6.42 6.19
N LYS A 107 17.68 7.07 5.41
CA LYS A 107 17.82 6.86 3.95
C LYS A 107 19.01 5.97 3.58
N GLY A 108 19.97 5.78 4.48
CA GLY A 108 21.18 4.99 4.21
C GLY A 108 22.26 5.74 3.42
N ILE A 109 22.07 7.03 3.13
CA ILE A 109 22.91 7.80 2.21
C ILE A 109 23.70 8.86 2.98
N ASN A 110 25.01 8.98 2.68
CA ASN A 110 25.82 10.08 3.16
C ASN A 110 25.49 11.38 2.40
N THR A 111 25.14 12.44 3.12
CA THR A 111 24.72 13.72 2.53
C THR A 111 25.55 14.91 3.00
N PHE A 112 26.47 14.72 3.95
CA PHE A 112 27.39 15.78 4.34
C PHE A 112 28.41 15.98 3.21
N GLY A 113 28.65 17.23 2.87
CA GLY A 113 29.63 17.55 1.85
C GLY A 113 30.14 18.97 1.94
N PHE A 114 31.14 19.23 1.10
CA PHE A 114 31.76 20.54 0.97
C PHE A 114 31.61 21.03 -0.46
N GLY A 115 30.97 22.19 -0.63
CA GLY A 115 30.78 22.83 -1.93
C GLY A 115 31.85 23.88 -2.18
N PHE A 116 32.61 23.74 -3.27
CA PHE A 116 33.74 24.61 -3.62
C PHE A 116 34.12 24.47 -5.10
N PRO A 117 34.76 25.47 -5.73
CA PRO A 117 34.59 26.91 -5.50
C PRO A 117 33.14 27.35 -5.75
N ILE A 118 32.82 28.61 -5.50
CA ILE A 118 31.48 29.18 -5.72
C ILE A 118 31.42 29.96 -7.03
N LEU A 119 30.46 29.62 -7.89
CA LEU A 119 30.07 30.42 -9.05
C LEU A 119 28.96 31.41 -8.66
N ALA A 120 29.15 32.69 -8.97
CA ALA A 120 28.15 33.74 -8.82
C ALA A 120 27.81 34.35 -10.19
N ARG A 121 26.52 34.35 -10.55
CA ARG A 121 26.01 34.92 -11.81
C ARG A 121 24.59 35.45 -11.68
N ARG A 122 24.10 36.15 -12.70
CA ARG A 122 22.66 36.45 -12.85
C ARG A 122 22.06 35.68 -14.01
N ASP A 123 20.87 35.12 -13.80
CA ASP A 123 20.19 34.35 -14.83
C ASP A 123 19.65 35.24 -15.96
N LYS A 124 19.63 34.71 -17.18
CA LYS A 124 19.10 35.41 -18.36
C LYS A 124 17.58 35.58 -18.29
N ALA A 125 16.87 34.57 -17.78
CA ALA A 125 15.41 34.56 -17.79
C ALA A 125 14.77 35.59 -16.82
N ASP A 126 15.34 35.77 -15.62
CA ASP A 126 14.72 36.59 -14.56
C ASP A 126 15.68 37.55 -13.85
N ASN A 127 16.94 37.65 -14.29
CA ASN A 127 17.99 38.51 -13.73
C ASN A 127 18.25 38.31 -12.22
N LYS A 128 17.80 37.17 -11.67
CA LYS A 128 18.05 36.83 -10.27
C LYS A 128 19.46 36.31 -10.10
N LEU A 129 20.02 36.61 -8.93
CA LEU A 129 21.33 36.13 -8.50
C LEU A 129 21.28 34.63 -8.20
N THR A 130 22.22 33.90 -8.77
CA THR A 130 22.50 32.48 -8.51
C THR A 130 23.93 32.39 -7.99
N VAL A 131 24.10 31.80 -6.81
CA VAL A 131 25.40 31.62 -6.16
C VAL A 131 25.50 30.14 -5.80
N ALA A 132 26.34 29.37 -6.46
CA ALA A 132 26.29 27.91 -6.42
C ALA A 132 27.69 27.30 -6.35
N PRO A 133 27.90 26.21 -5.59
CA PRO A 133 29.17 25.51 -5.65
C PRO A 133 29.33 24.82 -7.00
N ILE A 134 30.56 24.77 -7.51
CA ILE A 134 30.89 24.12 -8.78
C ILE A 134 31.07 22.62 -8.56
N LEU A 135 31.93 22.25 -7.62
CA LEU A 135 32.17 20.87 -7.21
C LEU A 135 31.66 20.64 -5.79
N ILE A 136 31.29 19.40 -5.51
CA ILE A 136 30.84 18.95 -4.21
C ILE A 136 31.66 17.71 -3.83
N TRP A 137 32.40 17.83 -2.73
CA TRP A 137 33.09 16.71 -2.10
C TRP A 137 32.13 16.03 -1.13
N SER A 138 31.88 14.74 -1.31
CA SER A 138 31.24 13.94 -0.26
C SER A 138 32.23 13.77 0.89
N LEU A 139 31.82 14.15 2.09
CA LEU A 139 32.66 14.11 3.28
C LEU A 139 31.86 13.50 4.44
N ARG A 140 32.53 13.21 5.55
CA ARG A 140 31.88 12.86 6.81
C ARG A 140 32.37 13.77 7.92
N ILE A 141 31.50 14.11 8.86
CA ILE A 141 31.86 14.87 10.05
C ILE A 141 31.50 14.07 11.29
N LYS A 142 32.43 13.96 12.24
CA LYS A 142 32.24 13.21 13.49
C LYS A 142 32.70 14.01 14.69
N ARG A 143 32.02 13.80 15.81
CA ARG A 143 32.48 14.24 17.14
C ARG A 143 33.61 13.34 17.59
N THR A 144 34.64 13.92 18.20
CA THR A 144 35.66 13.13 18.91
C THR A 144 35.28 12.97 20.38
N LYS A 145 36.05 12.17 21.12
CA LYS A 145 35.90 12.07 22.59
C LYS A 145 36.32 13.36 23.31
N GLU A 146 37.08 14.22 22.64
CA GLU A 146 37.51 15.49 23.21
C GLU A 146 36.43 16.57 23.01
N PHE A 147 36.17 17.36 24.05
CA PHE A 147 35.24 18.48 23.98
C PHE A 147 35.65 19.47 22.88
N ASN A 148 34.66 20.02 22.18
CA ASN A 148 34.83 21.05 21.14
C ASN A 148 35.83 20.64 20.04
N THR A 149 35.86 19.35 19.71
CA THR A 149 36.78 18.79 18.73
C THR A 149 36.05 17.86 17.77
N TRP A 150 36.19 18.15 16.47
CA TRP A 150 35.53 17.44 15.38
C TRP A 150 36.57 16.97 14.36
N GLU A 151 36.25 15.87 13.67
CA GLU A 151 37.03 15.36 12.55
C GLU A 151 36.17 15.39 11.29
N ILE A 152 36.73 15.95 10.22
CA ILE A 152 36.19 15.87 8.85
C ILE A 152 37.00 14.80 8.12
N LEU A 153 36.29 13.86 7.51
CA LEU A 153 36.84 12.64 6.95
C LEU A 153 36.44 12.49 5.48
N ARG A 154 37.36 11.96 4.66
CA ARG A 154 37.12 11.44 3.31
C ARG A 154 37.87 10.14 3.13
N ASN A 155 37.22 9.12 2.58
CA ASN A 155 37.84 7.86 2.16
C ASN A 155 37.85 7.74 0.63
N GLU A 156 38.52 6.74 0.08
CA GLU A 156 38.56 6.42 -1.36
C GLU A 156 37.16 6.16 -1.96
N GLU A 157 36.19 5.75 -1.13
CA GLU A 157 34.81 5.48 -1.56
C GLU A 157 33.91 6.74 -1.56
N ASP A 158 34.37 7.87 -1.00
CA ASP A 158 33.56 9.09 -0.93
C ASP A 158 33.78 9.92 -2.21
N PRO A 159 32.77 10.06 -3.09
CA PRO A 159 32.96 10.63 -4.41
C PRO A 159 33.08 12.15 -4.38
N ILE A 160 33.75 12.69 -5.40
CA ILE A 160 33.67 14.09 -5.80
C ILE A 160 32.75 14.16 -7.02
N TYR A 161 31.85 15.12 -7.06
CA TYR A 161 30.96 15.28 -8.22
C TYR A 161 30.75 16.75 -8.54
N ILE A 162 30.53 17.03 -9.82
CA ILE A 162 30.10 18.35 -10.26
C ILE A 162 28.66 18.61 -9.79
N ASN A 163 28.35 19.85 -9.46
CA ASN A 163 27.00 20.24 -9.08
C ASN A 163 26.06 20.18 -10.28
N GLU A 164 25.48 19.00 -10.53
CA GLU A 164 24.57 18.75 -11.64
C GLU A 164 23.35 19.68 -11.66
N VAL A 165 22.89 20.11 -10.48
CA VAL A 165 21.76 21.05 -10.40
C VAL A 165 22.16 22.40 -10.98
N LEU A 166 23.39 22.84 -10.72
CA LEU A 166 23.95 24.03 -11.37
C LEU A 166 24.05 23.80 -12.88
N ILE A 167 24.66 22.71 -13.35
CA ILE A 167 24.85 22.43 -14.79
C ILE A 167 23.52 22.46 -15.55
N ASN A 168 22.51 21.74 -15.05
CA ASN A 168 21.16 21.74 -15.64
C ASN A 168 20.54 23.14 -15.66
N HIS A 169 20.72 23.91 -14.58
CA HIS A 169 20.24 25.28 -14.50
C HIS A 169 20.92 26.17 -15.56
N LEU A 170 22.24 26.06 -15.71
CA LEU A 170 23.02 26.78 -16.73
C LEU A 170 22.57 26.39 -18.15
N GLN A 171 22.39 25.09 -18.42
CA GLN A 171 21.94 24.59 -19.72
C GLN A 171 20.54 25.12 -20.06
N SER A 172 19.61 25.09 -19.11
CA SER A 172 18.23 25.56 -19.34
C SER A 172 18.10 27.08 -19.53
N ASP A 173 18.95 27.87 -18.88
CA ASP A 173 18.86 29.34 -18.88
C ASP A 173 19.68 29.98 -20.00
N ALA A 174 20.85 29.42 -20.32
CA ALA A 174 21.82 30.02 -21.23
C ALA A 174 22.24 29.12 -22.41
N ASN A 175 21.67 27.90 -22.55
CA ASN A 175 22.11 26.89 -23.54
C ASN A 175 23.61 26.60 -23.49
N VAL A 176 24.24 26.77 -22.33
CA VAL A 176 25.65 26.45 -22.13
C VAL A 176 25.77 24.94 -21.98
N ALA A 177 26.43 24.29 -22.93
CA ALA A 177 26.88 22.92 -22.80
C ALA A 177 28.21 22.94 -22.03
N ILE A 178 28.23 22.33 -20.85
CA ILE A 178 29.45 22.15 -20.07
C ILE A 178 29.88 20.72 -20.31
N ASP A 179 31.12 20.53 -20.74
CA ASP A 179 31.70 19.21 -20.93
C ASP A 179 31.64 18.42 -19.61
N GLN A 180 31.26 17.15 -19.70
CA GLN A 180 31.32 16.24 -18.57
C GLN A 180 32.78 16.14 -18.12
N ILE A 181 33.03 16.31 -16.82
CA ILE A 181 34.37 16.10 -16.26
C ILE A 181 34.77 14.65 -16.61
N PRO A 182 35.97 14.42 -17.19
CA PRO A 182 36.41 13.07 -17.53
C PRO A 182 36.30 12.15 -16.32
N SER A 183 35.71 10.96 -16.50
CA SER A 183 35.58 9.97 -15.42
C SER A 183 36.94 9.63 -14.77
N GLU A 184 38.01 9.67 -15.56
CA GLU A 184 39.40 9.49 -15.13
C GLU A 184 39.81 10.47 -14.00
N MET A 185 39.28 11.70 -13.97
CA MET A 185 39.59 12.70 -12.93
C MET A 185 38.74 12.52 -11.65
N LEU A 186 37.67 11.72 -11.72
CA LEU A 186 36.77 11.44 -10.59
C LEU A 186 37.05 10.08 -9.96
N ASP A 187 37.61 9.14 -10.73
CA ASP A 187 37.86 7.76 -10.33
C ASP A 187 39.01 7.61 -9.31
N ASP A 188 39.96 8.56 -9.28
CA ASP A 188 41.08 8.56 -8.30
C ASP A 188 40.72 9.25 -6.96
N GLY A 189 39.53 9.85 -6.84
CA GLY A 189 39.04 10.44 -5.58
C GLY A 189 39.78 11.70 -5.09
N LEU A 190 40.65 12.27 -5.92
CA LEU A 190 41.42 13.48 -5.66
C LEU A 190 41.33 14.42 -6.87
N ILE A 191 41.20 15.72 -6.62
CA ILE A 191 41.30 16.76 -7.65
C ILE A 191 42.48 17.64 -7.27
N GLU A 192 43.48 17.71 -8.14
CA GLU A 192 44.66 18.53 -7.90
C GLU A 192 44.38 20.02 -8.11
N ARG A 193 45.28 20.86 -7.62
CA ARG A 193 45.18 22.32 -7.77
C ARG A 193 45.10 22.76 -9.24
N SER A 194 45.95 22.19 -10.10
CA SER A 194 46.00 22.44 -11.54
C SER A 194 44.68 22.09 -12.22
N GLU A 195 44.17 20.89 -11.92
CA GLU A 195 42.91 20.36 -12.45
C GLU A 195 41.72 21.22 -12.05
N LEU A 196 41.65 21.63 -10.78
CA LEU A 196 40.59 22.50 -10.30
C LEU A 196 40.55 23.83 -11.05
N ILE A 197 41.73 24.43 -11.28
CA ILE A 197 41.87 25.69 -12.02
C ILE A 197 41.44 25.49 -13.47
N GLU A 198 41.78 24.36 -14.09
CA GLU A 198 41.37 24.02 -15.45
C GLU A 198 39.85 23.89 -15.57
N ILE A 199 39.21 23.17 -14.65
CA ILE A 199 37.73 23.05 -14.58
C ILE A 199 37.09 24.44 -14.46
N CYS A 200 37.58 25.28 -13.56
CA CYS A 200 37.06 26.64 -13.37
C CYS A 200 37.27 27.53 -14.61
N THR A 201 38.42 27.39 -15.26
CA THR A 201 38.77 28.14 -16.49
C THR A 201 37.84 27.74 -17.64
N ASN A 202 37.65 26.44 -17.86
CA ASN A 202 36.77 25.91 -18.91
C ASN A 202 35.30 26.32 -18.67
N LEU A 203 34.87 26.34 -17.41
CA LEU A 203 33.53 26.79 -17.05
C LEU A 203 33.32 28.30 -17.29
N ILE A 204 34.29 29.16 -16.97
CA ILE A 204 34.19 30.59 -17.29
C ILE A 204 34.24 30.82 -18.80
N ASN A 205 35.10 30.10 -19.53
CA ASN A 205 35.19 30.22 -20.99
C ASN A 205 33.89 29.82 -21.71
N SER A 206 33.13 28.86 -21.16
CA SER A 206 31.85 28.45 -21.74
C SER A 206 30.69 29.40 -21.41
N ILE A 207 30.77 30.14 -20.30
CA ILE A 207 29.70 31.04 -19.84
C ILE A 207 29.93 32.50 -20.25
N ASN A 208 31.16 33.01 -20.12
CA ASN A 208 31.46 34.43 -20.30
C ASN A 208 31.84 34.76 -21.74
N THR A 209 31.37 35.90 -22.24
CA THR A 209 31.70 36.36 -23.61
C THR A 209 33.08 36.98 -23.73
N SER A 210 33.58 37.57 -22.63
CA SER A 210 34.91 38.17 -22.56
C SER A 210 35.64 37.61 -21.34
N VAL A 211 36.78 36.95 -21.57
CA VAL A 211 37.58 36.34 -20.51
C VAL A 211 38.96 37.01 -20.48
N PRO A 212 39.46 37.45 -19.31
CA PRO A 212 40.81 38.00 -19.17
C PRO A 212 41.90 36.97 -19.50
N ASP A 213 42.96 37.39 -20.19
CA ASP A 213 44.11 36.52 -20.54
C ASP A 213 44.86 36.00 -19.29
N ASP A 214 44.77 36.71 -18.17
CA ASP A 214 45.40 36.38 -16.88
C ASP A 214 44.50 35.58 -15.92
N LEU A 215 43.39 35.00 -16.43
CA LEU A 215 42.41 34.29 -15.60
C LEU A 215 43.02 33.17 -14.76
N LYS A 216 43.88 32.33 -15.35
CA LYS A 216 44.52 31.21 -14.65
C LYS A 216 45.39 31.69 -13.48
N GLN A 217 46.21 32.71 -13.70
CA GLN A 217 47.07 33.30 -12.66
C GLN A 217 46.24 33.96 -11.55
N THR A 218 45.13 34.61 -11.93
CA THR A 218 44.19 35.18 -10.96
C THR A 218 43.55 34.11 -10.08
N PHE A 219 43.17 32.97 -10.67
CA PHE A 219 42.63 31.83 -9.94
C PHE A 219 43.66 31.18 -9.02
N GLU A 220 44.90 31.00 -9.48
CA GLU A 220 46.01 30.52 -8.64
C GLU A 220 46.19 31.37 -7.40
N LYS A 221 46.23 32.70 -7.56
CA LYS A 221 46.37 33.66 -6.46
C LYS A 221 45.18 33.67 -5.52
N ASN A 222 43.96 33.57 -6.05
CA ASN A 222 42.75 33.55 -5.23
C ASN A 222 42.63 32.26 -4.41
N LEU A 223 43.12 31.13 -4.92
CA LEU A 223 43.12 29.86 -4.21
C LEU A 223 44.07 29.86 -3.00
N GLU A 224 45.11 30.69 -2.98
CA GLU A 224 46.04 30.84 -1.84
C GLU A 224 45.45 31.64 -0.68
N ASN A 225 44.41 32.42 -0.93
CA ASN A 225 43.80 33.29 0.06
C ASN A 225 42.29 33.10 0.09
N ILE A 226 41.87 32.05 0.80
CA ILE A 226 40.46 31.71 0.96
C ILE A 226 39.73 32.82 1.70
N LYS A 227 38.60 33.25 1.14
CA LYS A 227 37.76 34.33 1.68
C LYS A 227 36.40 33.80 2.14
N SER A 228 35.71 34.61 2.93
CA SER A 228 34.31 34.37 3.31
C SER A 228 33.39 34.53 2.11
N ILE A 229 32.36 33.69 2.05
CA ILE A 229 31.31 33.78 1.04
C ILE A 229 30.57 35.12 1.22
N GLY A 230 30.52 35.92 0.16
CA GLY A 230 29.81 37.20 0.15
C GLY A 230 28.34 37.09 0.57
N ASP A 231 27.83 38.14 1.22
CA ASP A 231 26.40 38.25 1.47
C ASP A 231 25.64 38.69 0.21
N LYS A 232 24.30 38.71 0.27
CA LYS A 232 23.49 39.11 -0.88
C LYS A 232 23.84 40.53 -1.37
N ASN A 233 24.10 41.45 -0.44
CA ASN A 233 24.43 42.83 -0.76
C ASN A 233 25.78 42.96 -1.46
N HIS A 234 26.76 42.13 -1.08
CA HIS A 234 28.06 42.06 -1.74
C HIS A 234 27.91 41.70 -3.21
N TYR A 235 27.23 40.58 -3.50
CA TYR A 235 27.03 40.12 -4.88
C TYR A 235 26.13 41.06 -5.69
N GLU A 236 25.16 41.74 -5.07
CA GLU A 236 24.31 42.71 -5.75
C GLU A 236 25.06 43.94 -6.27
N LYS A 237 26.18 44.31 -5.65
CA LYS A 237 27.03 45.44 -6.07
C LYS A 237 27.96 45.09 -7.23
N LEU A 238 28.18 43.80 -7.50
CA LEU A 238 29.06 43.36 -8.57
C LEU A 238 28.35 43.46 -9.93
N PRO A 239 29.08 43.79 -11.02
CA PRO A 239 28.52 43.90 -12.37
C PRO A 239 28.27 42.51 -13.01
N LEU A 240 27.61 41.61 -12.29
CA LEU A 240 27.29 40.26 -12.74
C LEU A 240 26.11 40.26 -13.71
N ASN A 241 26.22 39.50 -14.79
CA ASN A 241 25.13 39.25 -15.74
C ASN A 241 25.22 37.81 -16.28
N PHE A 242 24.34 37.41 -17.20
CA PHE A 242 24.31 36.04 -17.72
C PHE A 242 25.57 35.64 -18.52
N SER A 243 26.31 36.63 -19.03
CA SER A 243 27.54 36.49 -19.82
C SER A 243 28.80 37.04 -19.10
N ASN A 244 28.67 37.38 -17.82
CA ASN A 244 29.75 37.87 -16.97
C ASN A 244 29.55 37.33 -15.55
N SER A 245 30.00 36.10 -15.38
CA SER A 245 29.99 35.34 -14.12
C SER A 245 31.33 35.44 -13.41
N LEU A 246 31.30 35.30 -12.09
CA LEU A 246 32.47 35.32 -11.21
C LEU A 246 32.62 33.97 -10.51
N ILE A 247 33.85 33.44 -10.45
CA ILE A 247 34.20 32.35 -9.55
C ILE A 247 34.91 32.94 -8.34
N ASP A 248 34.39 32.63 -7.15
CA ASP A 248 35.00 32.95 -5.87
C ASP A 248 35.52 31.67 -5.22
N PHE A 249 36.78 31.68 -4.79
CA PHE A 249 37.42 30.56 -4.08
C PHE A 249 37.07 30.59 -2.59
N SER A 250 35.75 30.65 -2.34
CA SER A 250 35.12 30.44 -1.05
C SER A 250 34.36 29.12 -1.08
N GLY A 251 34.03 28.57 0.08
CA GLY A 251 33.37 27.26 0.15
C GLY A 251 32.59 27.07 1.44
N LEU A 252 31.66 26.11 1.42
CA LEU A 252 30.82 25.82 2.58
C LEU A 252 30.62 24.33 2.82
N PHE A 253 30.50 23.98 4.10
CA PHE A 253 29.93 22.71 4.52
C PHE A 253 28.41 22.80 4.52
N SER A 254 27.76 21.79 3.97
CA SER A 254 26.32 21.68 3.98
C SER A 254 25.85 20.24 3.79
N ILE A 255 24.53 20.11 3.66
CA ILE A 255 23.86 18.85 3.38
C ILE A 255 23.47 18.88 1.91
N PHE A 256 24.17 18.10 1.10
CA PHE A 256 23.99 17.98 -0.33
C PHE A 256 23.18 16.71 -0.64
N GLU A 257 21.87 16.80 -0.46
CA GLU A 257 20.95 15.70 -0.79
C GLU A 257 20.64 15.61 -2.29
N VAL A 258 21.50 15.07 -3.17
CA VAL A 258 21.07 14.86 -4.59
C VAL A 258 21.85 13.74 -5.27
N GLN A 259 21.14 12.88 -6.04
CA GLN A 259 21.37 12.60 -7.48
C GLN A 259 20.06 12.13 -8.16
N LYS A 260 19.29 13.06 -8.76
CA LYS A 260 18.15 12.74 -9.65
C LYS A 260 18.58 12.58 -11.11
N GLN A 261 19.86 12.75 -11.42
CA GLN A 261 20.35 12.86 -12.79
C GLN A 261 20.15 11.58 -13.60
N ASN A 262 20.46 10.42 -13.02
CA ASN A 262 20.18 9.13 -13.67
C ASN A 262 18.69 9.03 -14.03
N ILE A 263 17.82 9.37 -13.07
CA ILE A 263 16.37 9.39 -13.29
C ILE A 263 15.98 10.40 -14.38
N ILE A 264 16.58 11.58 -14.40
CA ILE A 264 16.33 12.62 -15.42
C ILE A 264 16.76 12.15 -16.81
N ASN A 265 17.94 11.52 -16.92
CA ASN A 265 18.47 10.92 -18.14
C ASN A 265 17.58 9.77 -18.60
N ASP A 266 17.13 8.90 -17.68
CA ASP A 266 16.16 7.84 -17.98
C ASP A 266 14.87 8.42 -18.56
N PHE A 267 14.39 9.56 -18.03
CA PHE A 267 13.25 10.27 -18.61
C PHE A 267 13.56 10.86 -19.99
N ASP A 268 14.77 11.36 -20.23
CA ASP A 268 15.19 11.83 -21.56
C ASP A 268 15.26 10.67 -22.56
N GLU A 269 15.72 9.49 -22.14
CA GLU A 269 15.67 8.26 -22.95
C GLU A 269 14.24 7.81 -23.22
N LEU A 270 13.38 7.74 -22.19
CA LEU A 270 11.96 7.41 -22.35
C LEU A 270 11.21 8.38 -23.28
N LEU A 271 11.59 9.66 -23.26
CA LEU A 271 11.04 10.66 -24.19
C LEU A 271 11.56 10.51 -25.62
N LYS A 272 12.75 9.92 -25.81
CA LYS A 272 13.33 9.59 -27.12
C LYS A 272 12.81 8.26 -27.69
N LEU A 273 12.40 7.34 -26.82
CA LEU A 273 11.84 6.02 -27.16
C LEU A 273 10.42 6.10 -27.77
N GLU A 274 10.06 7.19 -28.46
CA GLU A 274 8.78 7.32 -29.16
C GLU A 274 8.51 6.03 -29.98
N GLU A 275 7.41 5.36 -29.65
CA GLU A 275 6.81 4.24 -30.40
C GLU A 275 7.47 2.86 -30.30
N GLN A 276 8.36 2.60 -29.33
CA GLN A 276 8.67 1.20 -29.01
C GLN A 276 7.56 0.59 -28.16
N GLU A 277 6.70 -0.22 -28.78
CA GLU A 277 5.92 -1.20 -28.02
C GLU A 277 6.92 -2.05 -27.22
N ILE A 278 6.84 -1.96 -25.89
CA ILE A 278 7.55 -2.90 -25.01
C ILE A 278 7.15 -4.28 -25.52
N ASN A 279 8.10 -5.09 -26.00
CA ASN A 279 7.75 -6.39 -26.53
C ASN A 279 7.21 -7.24 -25.38
N LEU A 280 5.91 -7.53 -25.42
CA LEU A 280 5.18 -8.25 -24.38
C LEU A 280 5.14 -9.76 -24.64
N GLU A 281 5.85 -10.23 -25.67
CA GLU A 281 5.97 -11.65 -26.04
C GLU A 281 6.45 -12.53 -24.87
N ASP A 282 7.20 -11.98 -23.92
CA ASP A 282 7.62 -12.66 -22.67
C ASP A 282 6.44 -13.15 -21.78
N LEU A 283 5.19 -12.78 -22.09
CA LEU A 283 3.99 -13.22 -21.38
C LEU A 283 3.28 -14.41 -22.02
N GLU A 284 3.50 -14.68 -23.31
CA GLU A 284 2.85 -15.81 -23.97
C GLU A 284 3.58 -17.11 -23.59
N GLY A 285 3.09 -17.78 -22.55
CA GLY A 285 3.58 -19.09 -22.10
C GLY A 285 4.15 -19.15 -20.69
N ASN A 286 4.22 -18.02 -19.98
CA ASN A 286 4.67 -18.00 -18.58
C ASN A 286 3.51 -18.28 -17.61
N SER A 287 3.32 -19.55 -17.25
CA SER A 287 2.41 -19.93 -16.15
C SER A 287 2.96 -19.44 -14.82
N PHE A 288 2.24 -18.56 -14.12
CA PHE A 288 2.57 -18.14 -12.77
C PHE A 288 1.75 -18.98 -11.77
N GLN A 289 2.43 -19.72 -10.92
CA GLN A 289 1.82 -20.54 -9.89
C GLN A 289 1.58 -19.68 -8.63
N PRO A 290 0.35 -19.57 -8.10
CA PRO A 290 0.03 -18.61 -7.03
C PRO A 290 0.11 -19.16 -5.60
N ILE A 291 0.49 -20.43 -5.37
CA ILE A 291 0.49 -21.05 -4.03
C ILE A 291 1.87 -20.81 -3.39
N SER A 292 1.94 -19.89 -2.43
CA SER A 292 3.20 -19.59 -1.74
C SER A 292 3.56 -20.66 -0.70
N SER A 293 4.86 -20.85 -0.46
CA SER A 293 5.40 -21.57 0.70
C SER A 293 5.26 -20.82 2.04
N VAL A 294 4.82 -19.56 2.02
CA VAL A 294 4.55 -18.77 3.23
C VAL A 294 3.06 -18.81 3.56
N GLU A 295 2.75 -18.84 4.86
CA GLU A 295 1.37 -18.72 5.33
C GLU A 295 0.81 -17.34 4.99
N THR A 296 -0.35 -17.33 4.32
CA THR A 296 -1.07 -16.12 3.93
C THR A 296 -2.54 -16.24 4.32
N ASP A 297 -3.14 -15.15 4.80
CA ASP A 297 -4.59 -15.11 4.98
C ASP A 297 -5.33 -15.01 3.61
N PRO A 298 -6.66 -15.20 3.54
CA PRO A 298 -7.40 -15.18 2.29
C PRO A 298 -7.23 -13.91 1.44
N SER A 299 -7.07 -12.74 2.08
CA SER A 299 -6.86 -11.47 1.37
C SER A 299 -5.46 -11.40 0.76
N GLN A 300 -4.45 -11.87 1.47
CA GLN A 300 -3.07 -11.97 0.98
C GLN A 300 -2.93 -13.02 -0.12
N GLN A 301 -3.58 -14.18 0.01
CA GLN A 301 -3.60 -15.19 -1.03
C GLN A 301 -4.30 -14.68 -2.30
N SER A 302 -5.33 -13.83 -2.17
CA SER A 302 -5.99 -13.21 -3.32
C SER A 302 -5.07 -12.29 -4.13
N ILE A 303 -4.08 -11.66 -3.46
CA ILE A 303 -3.04 -10.85 -4.10
C ILE A 303 -2.14 -11.75 -4.95
N LEU A 304 -1.72 -12.90 -4.44
CA LEU A 304 -0.91 -13.87 -5.20
C LEU A 304 -1.66 -14.44 -6.41
N HIS A 305 -2.95 -14.74 -6.27
CA HIS A 305 -3.79 -15.12 -7.42
C HIS A 305 -3.95 -13.99 -8.43
N SER A 306 -3.96 -12.73 -8.00
CA SER A 306 -4.04 -11.60 -8.91
C SER A 306 -2.78 -11.46 -9.77
N LEU A 307 -1.60 -11.89 -9.28
CA LEU A 307 -0.35 -11.86 -10.05
C LEU A 307 -0.36 -12.81 -11.26
N GLU A 308 -1.22 -13.84 -11.25
CA GLU A 308 -1.38 -14.77 -12.38
C GLU A 308 -1.98 -14.09 -13.62
N SER A 309 -2.82 -13.07 -13.42
CA SER A 309 -3.58 -12.43 -14.50
C SER A 309 -3.29 -10.93 -14.68
N LYS A 310 -2.70 -10.26 -13.68
CA LYS A 310 -2.49 -8.81 -13.67
C LYS A 310 -1.00 -8.47 -13.64
N ARG A 311 -0.60 -7.56 -14.54
CA ARG A 311 0.77 -7.00 -14.58
C ARG A 311 1.02 -5.99 -13.47
N ASN A 312 0.02 -5.16 -13.17
CA ASN A 312 0.12 -4.06 -12.22
C ASN A 312 -0.85 -4.31 -11.07
N LEU A 313 -0.33 -4.28 -9.85
CA LEU A 313 -1.10 -4.52 -8.64
C LEU A 313 -0.87 -3.39 -7.63
N LEU A 314 -1.95 -2.78 -7.16
CA LEU A 314 -1.91 -1.79 -6.09
C LEU A 314 -2.39 -2.43 -4.80
N ILE A 315 -1.53 -2.49 -3.79
CA ILE A 315 -1.83 -3.06 -2.48
C ILE A 315 -1.98 -1.92 -1.46
N GLN A 316 -3.21 -1.65 -1.04
CA GLN A 316 -3.52 -0.69 0.02
C GLN A 316 -3.94 -1.41 1.29
N GLY A 317 -3.59 -0.84 2.44
CA GLY A 317 -3.81 -1.45 3.75
C GLY A 317 -3.49 -0.46 4.88
N PRO A 318 -4.27 -0.43 5.97
CA PRO A 318 -3.94 0.31 7.19
C PRO A 318 -2.60 -0.14 7.83
N PRO A 319 -2.00 0.66 8.74
CA PRO A 319 -0.84 0.22 9.51
C PRO A 319 -1.15 -1.05 10.31
N GLY A 320 -0.21 -1.99 10.36
CA GLY A 320 -0.36 -3.26 11.07
C GLY A 320 -1.09 -4.38 10.29
N THR A 321 -1.56 -4.14 9.06
CA THR A 321 -2.29 -5.15 8.25
C THR A 321 -1.39 -6.17 7.53
N GLY A 322 -0.16 -6.38 8.01
CA GLY A 322 0.73 -7.40 7.45
C GLY A 322 1.30 -7.09 6.06
N LYS A 323 1.30 -5.83 5.59
CA LYS A 323 1.85 -5.47 4.26
C LYS A 323 3.24 -6.04 3.98
N SER A 324 4.15 -5.97 4.95
CA SER A 324 5.50 -6.51 4.80
C SER A 324 5.48 -8.03 4.64
N GLN A 325 4.61 -8.74 5.38
CA GLN A 325 4.41 -10.18 5.21
C GLN A 325 3.83 -10.51 3.83
N THR A 326 2.87 -9.71 3.36
CA THR A 326 2.32 -9.83 2.00
C THR A 326 3.41 -9.65 0.94
N LEU A 327 4.28 -8.63 1.09
CA LEU A 327 5.39 -8.41 0.16
C LEU A 327 6.40 -9.57 0.21
N THR A 328 6.73 -10.09 1.39
CA THR A 328 7.59 -11.27 1.52
C THR A 328 6.99 -12.48 0.79
N ALA A 329 5.69 -12.73 0.94
CA ALA A 329 5.00 -13.82 0.22
C ALA A 329 5.03 -13.62 -1.30
N VAL A 330 4.84 -12.38 -1.78
CA VAL A 330 4.94 -12.03 -3.21
C VAL A 330 6.36 -12.28 -3.74
N LEU A 331 7.39 -11.88 -2.99
CA LEU A 331 8.79 -12.05 -3.40
C LEU A 331 9.18 -13.53 -3.45
N ILE A 332 8.81 -14.30 -2.43
CA ILE A 332 9.07 -15.74 -2.39
C ILE A 332 8.34 -16.44 -3.54
N ASN A 333 7.06 -16.12 -3.76
CA ASN A 333 6.31 -16.72 -4.85
C ASN A 333 6.89 -16.34 -6.24
N ALA A 334 7.37 -15.11 -6.42
CA ALA A 334 8.06 -14.73 -7.65
C ALA A 334 9.35 -15.55 -7.87
N LEU A 335 10.13 -15.80 -6.81
CA LEU A 335 11.31 -16.66 -6.86
C LEU A 335 10.94 -18.14 -7.14
N GLU A 336 9.86 -18.66 -6.54
CA GLU A 336 9.31 -20.00 -6.82
C GLU A 336 8.95 -20.17 -8.30
N ASN A 337 8.56 -19.07 -8.95
CA ASN A 337 8.27 -19.00 -10.38
C ASN A 337 9.48 -18.63 -11.25
N ASN A 338 10.71 -18.74 -10.73
CA ASN A 338 11.98 -18.41 -11.38
C ASN A 338 12.04 -16.97 -11.96
N LYS A 339 11.34 -16.03 -11.32
CA LYS A 339 11.36 -14.62 -11.73
C LYS A 339 12.48 -13.87 -11.00
N LYS A 340 13.07 -12.89 -11.71
CA LYS A 340 13.97 -11.91 -11.11
C LYS A 340 13.14 -10.78 -10.54
N THR A 341 13.41 -10.39 -9.30
CA THR A 341 12.65 -9.35 -8.59
C THR A 341 13.58 -8.23 -8.15
N ILE A 342 13.10 -7.00 -8.27
CA ILE A 342 13.74 -5.81 -7.70
C ILE A 342 12.76 -5.14 -6.75
N VAL A 343 13.23 -4.79 -5.55
CA VAL A 343 12.44 -4.08 -4.54
C VAL A 343 13.08 -2.73 -4.33
N VAL A 344 12.28 -1.68 -4.52
CA VAL A 344 12.71 -0.30 -4.32
C VAL A 344 11.84 0.32 -3.24
N CYS A 345 12.45 0.98 -2.27
CA CYS A 345 11.72 1.69 -1.23
C CYS A 345 12.52 2.92 -0.74
N GLU A 346 11.84 3.89 -0.16
CA GLU A 346 12.46 5.12 0.34
C GLU A 346 13.23 4.94 1.66
N LYS A 347 12.76 4.04 2.54
CA LYS A 347 13.29 3.87 3.90
C LYS A 347 14.08 2.58 4.04
N ARG A 348 15.35 2.70 4.38
CA ARG A 348 16.24 1.54 4.55
C ARG A 348 15.67 0.47 5.49
N THR A 349 15.02 0.87 6.57
CA THR A 349 14.41 -0.05 7.55
C THR A 349 13.38 -0.99 6.93
N ALA A 350 12.62 -0.54 5.92
CA ALA A 350 11.65 -1.39 5.24
C ALA A 350 12.33 -2.46 4.36
N LEU A 351 13.47 -2.12 3.73
CA LEU A 351 14.28 -3.11 3.00
C LEU A 351 14.92 -4.11 3.96
N GLU A 352 15.44 -3.66 5.11
CA GLU A 352 16.03 -4.54 6.13
C GLU A 352 15.02 -5.53 6.69
N VAL A 353 13.78 -5.11 6.94
CA VAL A 353 12.69 -6.01 7.38
C VAL A 353 12.42 -7.10 6.34
N LEU A 354 12.32 -6.74 5.05
CA LEU A 354 12.09 -7.72 3.99
C LEU A 354 13.29 -8.65 3.81
N HIS A 355 14.50 -8.10 3.86
CA HIS A 355 15.75 -8.86 3.76
C HIS A 355 15.88 -9.89 4.88
N ASN A 356 15.64 -9.48 6.13
CA ASN A 356 15.68 -10.39 7.28
C ASN A 356 14.61 -11.48 7.17
N ALA A 357 13.40 -11.13 6.75
CA ALA A 357 12.33 -12.11 6.54
C ALA A 357 12.69 -13.15 5.46
N LEU A 358 13.43 -12.76 4.41
CA LEU A 358 13.91 -13.70 3.38
C LEU A 358 15.06 -14.58 3.90
N ILE A 359 15.98 -14.02 4.72
CA ILE A 359 17.03 -14.80 5.39
C ILE A 359 16.44 -15.84 6.33
N GLU A 360 15.43 -15.48 7.12
CA GLU A 360 14.71 -16.41 8.01
C GLU A 360 14.07 -17.59 7.25
N LYS A 361 13.76 -17.40 5.96
CA LYS A 361 13.25 -18.44 5.05
C LYS A 361 14.37 -19.20 4.30
N GLY A 362 15.63 -18.92 4.61
CA GLY A 362 16.79 -19.59 4.03
C GLY A 362 17.21 -19.07 2.65
N LEU A 363 16.72 -17.90 2.22
CA LEU A 363 16.98 -17.33 0.89
C LEU A 363 18.18 -16.37 0.83
N ASN A 364 19.05 -16.40 1.85
CA ASN A 364 20.21 -15.49 1.97
C ASN A 364 21.08 -15.44 0.69
N ASN A 365 21.28 -16.59 0.04
CA ASN A 365 22.15 -16.68 -1.15
C ASN A 365 21.46 -16.18 -2.43
N ASN A 366 20.15 -15.96 -2.41
CA ASN A 366 19.37 -15.52 -3.58
C ASN A 366 19.06 -14.02 -3.57
N ILE A 367 19.50 -13.30 -2.54
CA ILE A 367 19.17 -11.88 -2.32
C ILE A 367 20.44 -11.06 -2.16
N VAL A 368 20.34 -9.76 -2.47
CA VAL A 368 21.38 -8.77 -2.21
C VAL A 368 20.70 -7.50 -1.75
N LEU A 369 21.14 -6.94 -0.62
CA LEU A 369 20.64 -5.68 -0.11
C LEU A 369 21.61 -4.55 -0.45
N ILE A 370 21.12 -3.56 -1.21
CA ILE A 370 21.87 -2.34 -1.55
C ILE A 370 21.28 -1.19 -0.72
N ARG A 371 22.09 -0.59 0.15
CA ARG A 371 21.77 0.53 1.03
C ARG A 371 22.31 1.83 0.46
N ASP A 372 23.54 1.79 -0.04
CA ASP A 372 24.23 2.89 -0.70
C ASP A 372 24.92 2.39 -1.97
N ILE A 373 24.64 3.04 -3.09
CA ILE A 373 25.07 2.61 -4.44
C ILE A 373 26.61 2.63 -4.57
N VAL A 374 27.28 3.52 -3.86
CA VAL A 374 28.73 3.68 -3.92
C VAL A 374 29.38 2.71 -2.95
N LYS A 375 29.00 2.79 -1.67
CA LYS A 375 29.62 1.99 -0.60
C LYS A 375 29.37 0.49 -0.76
N ASP A 376 28.17 0.10 -1.17
CA ASP A 376 27.82 -1.32 -1.28
C ASP A 376 28.25 -1.94 -2.61
N ARG A 377 28.88 -1.19 -3.51
CA ARG A 377 29.36 -1.73 -4.80
C ARG A 377 30.27 -2.94 -4.58
N LYS A 378 31.25 -2.80 -3.67
CA LYS A 378 32.20 -3.88 -3.38
C LYS A 378 31.52 -5.09 -2.74
N THR A 379 30.66 -4.88 -1.74
CA THR A 379 29.93 -5.97 -1.07
C THR A 379 28.98 -6.71 -2.00
N VAL A 380 28.34 -6.00 -2.95
CA VAL A 380 27.52 -6.62 -4.00
C VAL A 380 28.36 -7.49 -4.93
N VAL A 381 29.51 -6.98 -5.39
CA VAL A 381 30.43 -7.73 -6.28
C VAL A 381 30.97 -8.96 -5.56
N ASP A 382 31.43 -8.80 -4.32
CA ASP A 382 31.94 -9.90 -3.50
C ASP A 382 30.84 -10.95 -3.26
N SER A 383 29.61 -10.54 -2.96
CA SER A 383 28.47 -11.45 -2.81
C SER A 383 28.19 -12.27 -4.07
N VAL A 384 28.34 -11.69 -5.27
CA VAL A 384 28.17 -12.43 -6.53
C VAL A 384 29.35 -13.37 -6.77
N ARG A 385 30.58 -12.90 -6.54
CA ARG A 385 31.80 -13.71 -6.69
C ARG A 385 31.77 -14.92 -5.78
N ASP A 386 31.45 -14.73 -4.50
CA ASP A 386 31.32 -15.79 -3.51
C ASP A 386 30.34 -16.86 -4.01
N ARG A 387 29.20 -16.49 -4.60
CA ARG A 387 28.22 -17.47 -5.12
C ARG A 387 28.68 -18.24 -6.36
N VAL A 388 29.55 -17.64 -7.17
CA VAL A 388 30.10 -18.28 -8.38
C VAL A 388 31.25 -19.23 -8.03
N ASP A 389 32.09 -18.80 -7.07
CA ASP A 389 33.32 -19.47 -6.67
C ASP A 389 33.10 -20.51 -5.57
N ASP A 390 32.06 -20.34 -4.74
CA ASP A 390 31.76 -21.26 -3.64
C ASP A 390 31.30 -22.64 -4.17
N TYR A 391 32.16 -23.63 -3.91
CA TYR A 391 31.95 -25.02 -4.27
C TYR A 391 30.82 -25.66 -3.45
N GLU A 392 30.52 -25.16 -2.25
CA GLU A 392 29.40 -25.66 -1.44
C GLU A 392 28.05 -25.30 -2.05
N TYR A 393 27.91 -24.12 -2.67
CA TYR A 393 26.68 -23.74 -3.39
C TYR A 393 26.38 -24.69 -4.55
N LYS A 394 27.39 -25.13 -5.29
CA LYS A 394 27.25 -26.14 -6.37
C LYS A 394 26.88 -27.54 -5.85
N LYS A 395 27.13 -27.81 -4.56
CA LYS A 395 26.82 -29.08 -3.90
C LYS A 395 25.50 -29.09 -3.15
N TYR A 396 24.72 -28.01 -3.18
CA TYR A 396 23.41 -27.99 -2.53
C TYR A 396 22.54 -29.13 -3.06
N ARG A 397 22.41 -30.19 -2.27
CA ARG A 397 21.56 -31.33 -2.60
C ARG A 397 20.13 -30.90 -2.29
N TYR A 398 19.36 -30.67 -3.33
CA TYR A 398 17.92 -30.51 -3.18
C TYR A 398 17.36 -31.78 -2.55
N ASN A 399 16.80 -31.67 -1.34
CA ASN A 399 16.17 -32.79 -0.64
C ASN A 399 14.91 -33.31 -1.36
N TYR A 400 14.36 -32.52 -2.27
CA TYR A 400 13.13 -32.81 -3.01
C TYR A 400 13.34 -32.58 -4.50
N SER A 401 12.82 -33.50 -5.33
CA SER A 401 12.83 -33.33 -6.78
C SER A 401 11.78 -32.32 -7.22
N LYS A 402 11.98 -31.72 -8.40
CA LYS A 402 10.99 -30.85 -9.05
C LYS A 402 9.65 -31.56 -9.25
N GLU A 403 9.68 -32.84 -9.61
CA GLU A 403 8.50 -33.69 -9.83
C GLU A 403 7.67 -33.87 -8.54
N SER A 404 8.35 -34.04 -7.40
CA SER A 404 7.70 -34.09 -6.09
C SER A 404 6.94 -32.80 -5.80
N LEU A 405 7.57 -31.65 -6.05
CA LEU A 405 6.95 -30.34 -5.86
C LEU A 405 5.74 -30.17 -6.78
N GLU A 406 5.86 -30.49 -8.06
CA GLU A 406 4.75 -30.43 -9.02
C GLU A 406 3.58 -31.33 -8.59
N THR A 407 3.86 -32.52 -8.08
CA THR A 407 2.84 -33.44 -7.56
C THR A 407 2.10 -32.85 -6.35
N ILE A 408 2.83 -32.23 -5.42
CA ILE A 408 2.23 -31.57 -4.24
C ILE A 408 1.36 -30.39 -4.67
N LEU A 409 1.87 -29.56 -5.58
CA LEU A 409 1.15 -28.42 -6.12
C LEU A 409 -0.15 -28.85 -6.83
N GLN A 410 -0.10 -29.93 -7.62
CA GLN A 410 -1.30 -30.44 -8.29
C GLN A 410 -2.33 -30.98 -7.29
N LYS A 411 -1.89 -31.68 -6.25
CA LYS A 411 -2.78 -32.13 -5.16
C LYS A 411 -3.43 -30.94 -4.44
N ALA A 412 -2.65 -29.91 -4.12
CA ALA A 412 -3.16 -28.69 -3.49
C ALA A 412 -4.19 -27.99 -4.38
N LYS A 413 -3.89 -27.80 -5.67
CA LYS A 413 -4.83 -27.23 -6.65
C LYS A 413 -6.14 -28.02 -6.70
N ASN A 414 -6.07 -29.34 -6.78
CA ASN A 414 -7.27 -30.21 -6.82
C ASN A 414 -8.13 -30.06 -5.55
N LEU A 415 -7.50 -29.98 -4.38
CA LEU A 415 -8.21 -29.76 -3.10
C LEU A 415 -8.89 -28.38 -3.08
N ILE A 416 -8.17 -27.32 -3.47
CA ILE A 416 -8.71 -25.96 -3.56
C ILE A 416 -9.92 -25.93 -4.50
N THR A 417 -9.80 -26.52 -5.70
CA THR A 417 -10.91 -26.57 -6.66
C THR A 417 -12.11 -27.34 -6.10
N SER A 418 -11.89 -28.45 -5.41
CA SER A 418 -12.96 -29.25 -4.79
C SER A 418 -13.70 -28.47 -3.70
N ILE A 419 -12.95 -27.78 -2.83
CA ILE A 419 -13.51 -26.95 -1.76
C ILE A 419 -14.30 -25.77 -2.35
N ASN A 420 -13.73 -25.06 -3.33
CA ASN A 420 -14.39 -23.93 -3.97
C ASN A 420 -15.67 -24.35 -4.69
N LYS A 421 -15.70 -25.52 -5.36
CA LYS A 421 -16.92 -26.07 -5.96
C LYS A 421 -18.00 -26.36 -4.92
N LYS A 422 -17.64 -26.88 -3.75
CA LYS A 422 -18.59 -27.11 -2.65
C LYS A 422 -19.15 -25.79 -2.13
N HIS A 423 -18.30 -24.78 -1.93
CA HIS A 423 -18.74 -23.44 -1.51
C HIS A 423 -19.68 -22.78 -2.53
N GLN A 424 -19.37 -22.87 -3.82
CA GLN A 424 -20.24 -22.37 -4.88
C GLN A 424 -21.61 -23.05 -4.86
N LYS A 425 -21.66 -24.38 -4.67
CA LYS A 425 -22.92 -25.12 -4.51
C LYS A 425 -23.73 -24.68 -3.29
N ILE A 426 -23.08 -24.35 -2.18
CA ILE A 426 -23.76 -23.85 -0.97
C ILE A 426 -24.35 -22.45 -1.23
N GLY A 427 -23.63 -21.60 -1.97
CA GLY A 427 -24.08 -20.24 -2.31
C GLY A 427 -25.10 -20.19 -3.44
N GLN A 428 -25.27 -21.27 -4.21
CA GLN A 428 -26.21 -21.34 -5.32
C GLN A 428 -27.64 -21.12 -4.84
N GLU A 429 -28.34 -20.21 -5.51
CA GLU A 429 -29.76 -19.98 -5.29
C GLU A 429 -30.55 -21.17 -5.85
N ILE A 430 -31.33 -21.82 -4.98
CA ILE A 430 -32.11 -23.02 -5.31
C ILE A 430 -33.57 -22.64 -5.55
N LEU A 431 -34.11 -21.71 -4.74
CA LEU A 431 -35.52 -21.36 -4.75
C LEU A 431 -35.70 -19.86 -4.55
N GLY A 432 -36.04 -19.15 -5.63
CA GLY A 432 -36.00 -17.69 -5.65
C GLY A 432 -34.60 -17.18 -5.30
N SER A 433 -34.51 -16.23 -4.37
CA SER A 433 -33.23 -15.69 -3.85
C SER A 433 -32.67 -16.48 -2.66
N LYS A 434 -33.15 -17.72 -2.40
CA LYS A 434 -32.73 -18.53 -1.25
C LYS A 434 -31.79 -19.65 -1.69
N ASN A 435 -30.63 -19.71 -1.05
CA ASN A 435 -29.72 -20.83 -1.17
C ASN A 435 -30.11 -22.00 -0.23
N TRP A 436 -29.39 -23.11 -0.33
CA TRP A 436 -29.64 -24.31 0.49
C TRP A 436 -29.70 -24.01 2.00
N THR A 437 -28.74 -23.26 2.51
CA THR A 437 -28.65 -22.91 3.95
C THR A 437 -29.88 -22.13 4.39
N ASN A 438 -30.37 -21.20 3.57
CA ASN A 438 -31.56 -20.41 3.86
C ASN A 438 -32.82 -21.29 3.89
N ILE A 439 -32.97 -22.21 2.92
CA ILE A 439 -34.12 -23.12 2.84
C ILE A 439 -34.15 -24.06 4.04
N VAL A 440 -33.01 -24.70 4.35
CA VAL A 440 -32.91 -25.60 5.52
C VAL A 440 -33.13 -24.84 6.82
N GLY A 441 -32.60 -23.62 6.94
CA GLY A 441 -32.82 -22.76 8.11
C GLY A 441 -34.30 -22.43 8.32
N GLN A 442 -35.02 -22.11 7.25
CA GLN A 442 -36.46 -21.87 7.31
C GLN A 442 -37.24 -23.13 7.67
N TYR A 443 -36.93 -24.26 7.03
CA TYR A 443 -37.53 -25.55 7.33
C TYR A 443 -37.36 -25.95 8.81
N LEU A 444 -36.15 -25.81 9.35
CA LEU A 444 -35.87 -26.09 10.76
C LEU A 444 -36.61 -25.13 11.70
N LYS A 445 -36.74 -23.85 11.34
CA LYS A 445 -37.49 -22.86 12.11
C LYS A 445 -38.97 -23.24 12.20
N GLU A 446 -39.58 -23.59 11.07
CA GLU A 446 -41.00 -23.96 10.99
C GLU A 446 -41.28 -25.28 11.73
N ASN A 447 -40.40 -26.28 11.61
CA ASN A 447 -40.52 -27.53 12.36
C ASN A 447 -40.36 -27.36 13.88
N LYS A 448 -39.61 -26.35 14.34
CA LYS A 448 -39.42 -26.11 15.78
C LYS A 448 -40.67 -25.52 16.45
N SER A 449 -41.53 -24.84 15.68
CA SER A 449 -42.77 -24.23 16.15
C SER A 449 -43.94 -25.23 16.20
N GLN A 450 -43.86 -26.34 15.47
CA GLN A 450 -44.89 -27.37 15.45
C GLN A 450 -44.40 -28.62 16.21
N ASN A 451 -44.77 -28.74 17.50
CA ASN A 451 -44.66 -29.99 18.27
C ASN A 451 -45.55 -31.13 17.74
N GLN A 452 -46.15 -30.96 16.57
CA GLN A 452 -46.86 -31.99 15.84
C GLN A 452 -46.30 -32.01 14.42
N SER A 453 -45.28 -32.83 14.19
CA SER A 453 -45.06 -33.37 12.86
C SER A 453 -46.26 -34.25 12.53
N GLN A 454 -47.37 -33.66 12.08
CA GLN A 454 -48.33 -34.42 11.29
C GLN A 454 -47.52 -34.90 10.09
N LYS A 455 -47.20 -36.21 10.08
CA LYS A 455 -46.69 -36.88 8.88
C LYS A 455 -47.80 -36.78 7.84
N LEU A 456 -47.84 -35.65 7.13
CA LEU A 456 -48.59 -35.53 5.91
C LEU A 456 -48.02 -36.63 5.01
N ASN A 457 -48.81 -37.69 4.84
CA ASN A 457 -48.44 -38.82 4.00
C ASN A 457 -48.68 -38.41 2.55
N ILE A 458 -47.89 -37.43 2.10
CA ILE A 458 -47.97 -36.93 0.74
C ILE A 458 -47.06 -37.80 -0.11
N ASP A 459 -47.66 -38.37 -1.14
CA ASP A 459 -46.99 -39.21 -2.11
C ASP A 459 -45.96 -38.37 -2.88
N LYS A 460 -44.68 -38.53 -2.52
CA LYS A 460 -43.58 -37.67 -3.00
C LYS A 460 -43.37 -37.77 -4.52
N GLU A 461 -43.84 -38.87 -5.12
CA GLU A 461 -43.72 -39.11 -6.56
C GLU A 461 -44.66 -38.24 -7.41
N LYS A 462 -45.62 -37.54 -6.79
CA LYS A 462 -46.59 -36.69 -7.49
C LYS A 462 -46.14 -35.25 -7.69
N PHE A 463 -44.96 -34.88 -7.20
CA PHE A 463 -44.41 -33.53 -7.33
C PHE A 463 -43.33 -33.46 -8.41
N GLU A 464 -43.38 -32.42 -9.24
CA GLU A 464 -42.37 -32.14 -10.26
C GLU A 464 -41.16 -31.39 -9.71
N TYR A 465 -41.26 -30.86 -8.48
CA TYR A 465 -40.27 -30.04 -7.78
C TYR A 465 -39.77 -28.85 -8.60
N SER A 466 -40.67 -28.20 -9.35
CA SER A 466 -40.36 -27.04 -10.20
C SER A 466 -40.80 -25.71 -9.58
N THR A 467 -40.15 -24.62 -9.97
CA THR A 467 -40.54 -23.25 -9.54
C THR A 467 -41.95 -22.89 -10.01
N LYS A 468 -42.36 -23.39 -11.18
CA LYS A 468 -43.69 -23.17 -11.74
C LYS A 468 -44.76 -23.89 -10.92
N GLU A 469 -44.49 -25.13 -10.54
CA GLU A 469 -45.36 -25.91 -9.65
C GLU A 469 -45.52 -25.24 -8.27
N LEU A 470 -44.43 -24.78 -7.66
CA LEU A 470 -44.48 -24.04 -6.39
C LEU A 470 -45.35 -22.79 -6.50
N ASN A 471 -45.15 -21.97 -7.53
CA ASN A 471 -45.91 -20.74 -7.71
C ASN A 471 -47.41 -21.02 -7.88
N ASN A 472 -47.77 -22.08 -8.60
CA ASN A 472 -49.17 -22.52 -8.72
C ASN A 472 -49.75 -22.93 -7.36
N TYR A 473 -48.99 -23.67 -6.55
CA TYR A 473 -49.43 -24.04 -5.20
C TYR A 473 -49.52 -22.84 -4.26
N LEU A 474 -48.60 -21.88 -4.34
CA LEU A 474 -48.66 -20.65 -3.54
C LEU A 474 -49.92 -19.83 -3.88
N ASP A 475 -50.27 -19.72 -5.17
CA ASP A 475 -51.50 -19.05 -5.60
C ASP A 475 -52.76 -19.79 -5.11
N LEU A 476 -52.75 -21.13 -5.18
CA LEU A 476 -53.82 -21.96 -4.61
C LEU A 476 -53.94 -21.82 -3.09
N ILE A 477 -52.83 -21.81 -2.36
CA ILE A 477 -52.80 -21.61 -0.91
C ILE A 477 -53.29 -20.22 -0.56
N GLN A 478 -52.94 -19.20 -1.34
CA GLN A 478 -53.39 -17.83 -1.12
C GLN A 478 -54.91 -17.70 -1.30
N LYS A 479 -55.48 -18.32 -2.35
CA LYS A 479 -56.93 -18.44 -2.54
C LYS A 479 -57.57 -19.23 -1.40
N GLY A 480 -56.94 -20.35 -1.00
CA GLY A 480 -57.36 -21.18 0.12
C GLY A 480 -57.39 -20.44 1.45
N ASN A 481 -56.39 -19.60 1.71
CA ASN A 481 -56.30 -18.76 2.91
C ASN A 481 -57.42 -17.72 2.96
N GLN A 482 -57.79 -17.10 1.83
CA GLN A 482 -58.96 -16.21 1.78
C GLN A 482 -60.23 -16.98 2.20
N THR A 483 -60.48 -18.14 1.60
CA THR A 483 -61.63 -18.97 1.98
C THR A 483 -61.56 -19.51 3.43
N HIS A 484 -60.36 -19.75 3.96
CA HIS A 484 -60.16 -20.17 5.36
C HIS A 484 -60.43 -19.02 6.34
N ILE A 485 -60.01 -17.79 6.01
CA ILE A 485 -60.31 -16.59 6.79
C ILE A 485 -61.83 -16.36 6.85
N ASP A 486 -62.54 -16.59 5.75
CA ASP A 486 -64.00 -16.53 5.71
C ASP A 486 -64.68 -17.66 6.53
N TYR A 487 -63.97 -18.78 6.75
CA TYR A 487 -64.46 -19.93 7.54
C TYR A 487 -64.07 -19.89 9.02
N LEU A 488 -63.03 -19.12 9.39
CA LEU A 488 -62.57 -18.90 10.77
C LEU A 488 -63.69 -18.48 11.76
N PRO A 489 -64.70 -17.64 11.39
CA PRO A 489 -65.81 -17.34 12.30
C PRO A 489 -66.76 -18.52 12.58
N ILE A 490 -66.65 -19.64 11.86
CA ILE A 490 -67.47 -20.86 12.02
C ILE A 490 -66.72 -21.94 12.83
N GLN A 491 -65.47 -21.67 13.23
CA GLN A 491 -64.66 -22.60 14.02
C GLN A 491 -65.17 -22.67 15.48
N SER A 492 -66.00 -23.68 15.77
CA SER A 492 -66.33 -24.19 17.11
C SER A 492 -66.60 -23.11 18.16
N CYS A 493 -67.83 -22.61 18.25
CA CYS A 493 -68.33 -21.87 19.41
C CYS A 493 -68.58 -22.79 20.62
N SER A 494 -67.64 -23.70 20.90
CA SER A 494 -67.67 -24.55 22.10
C SER A 494 -67.35 -23.69 23.32
N PHE A 495 -68.21 -23.76 24.34
CA PHE A 495 -68.10 -22.99 25.59
C PHE A 495 -66.86 -23.34 26.44
N LEU A 496 -66.10 -24.38 26.07
CA LEU A 496 -64.90 -24.85 26.77
C LEU A 496 -63.65 -24.76 25.88
N ASN A 497 -63.50 -23.70 25.10
CA ASN A 497 -62.20 -23.44 24.49
C ASN A 497 -61.25 -22.82 25.51
N SER A 498 -60.42 -23.65 26.14
CA SER A 498 -59.43 -23.23 27.15
C SER A 498 -58.43 -22.19 26.63
N GLN A 499 -58.20 -22.11 25.31
CA GLN A 499 -57.31 -21.12 24.72
C GLN A 499 -57.87 -19.68 24.82
N LYS A 500 -59.19 -19.52 24.93
CA LYS A 500 -59.82 -18.18 25.12
C LYS A 500 -59.57 -17.59 26.52
N LEU A 501 -59.11 -18.40 27.47
CA LEU A 501 -58.76 -17.98 28.83
C LEU A 501 -57.28 -17.57 28.97
N ILE A 502 -56.51 -17.64 27.88
CA ILE A 502 -55.08 -17.37 27.87
C ILE A 502 -54.83 -16.02 27.19
N GLY A 503 -54.32 -15.06 27.95
CA GLY A 503 -53.95 -13.73 27.45
C GLY A 503 -53.51 -12.80 28.59
N GLU A 504 -52.70 -11.79 28.29
CA GLU A 504 -52.09 -10.94 29.32
C GLU A 504 -53.05 -9.91 29.94
N ASN A 505 -54.22 -9.65 29.31
CA ASN A 505 -55.18 -8.64 29.76
C ASN A 505 -56.52 -9.26 30.20
N PRO A 506 -56.79 -9.35 31.52
CA PRO A 506 -58.01 -9.96 32.06
C PRO A 506 -59.32 -9.28 31.66
N TYR A 507 -59.30 -7.96 31.39
CA TYR A 507 -60.53 -7.22 31.05
C TYR A 507 -61.05 -7.57 29.66
N LEU A 508 -60.15 -7.69 28.68
CA LEU A 508 -60.52 -8.09 27.31
C LEU A 508 -61.05 -9.53 27.27
N ILE A 509 -60.44 -10.43 28.05
CA ILE A 509 -60.92 -11.81 28.18
C ILE A 509 -62.36 -11.82 28.72
N LYS A 510 -62.64 -11.06 29.79
CA LYS A 510 -63.98 -10.97 30.39
C LYS A 510 -65.01 -10.39 29.42
N GLN A 511 -64.66 -9.35 28.67
CA GLN A 511 -65.58 -8.73 27.70
C GLN A 511 -65.93 -9.69 26.56
N ASN A 512 -64.94 -10.43 26.05
CA ASN A 512 -65.16 -11.43 25.00
C ASN A 512 -66.06 -12.57 25.48
N ILE A 513 -65.88 -13.04 26.71
CA ILE A 513 -66.75 -14.07 27.31
C ILE A 513 -68.20 -13.58 27.40
N ASN A 514 -68.43 -12.34 27.83
CA ASN A 514 -69.79 -11.79 27.92
C ASN A 514 -70.47 -11.71 26.54
N ASN A 515 -69.76 -11.19 25.53
CA ASN A 515 -70.29 -11.11 24.17
C ASN A 515 -70.62 -12.49 23.58
N ASP A 516 -69.82 -13.52 23.91
CA ASP A 516 -70.09 -14.90 23.50
C ASP A 516 -71.40 -15.41 24.13
N PHE A 517 -71.64 -15.12 25.42
CA PHE A 517 -72.89 -15.50 26.09
C PHE A 517 -74.13 -14.82 25.48
N ASP A 518 -74.02 -13.54 25.12
CA ASP A 518 -75.12 -12.82 24.45
C ASP A 518 -75.45 -13.45 23.09
N ASN A 519 -74.42 -13.83 22.33
CA ASN A 519 -74.60 -14.52 21.05
C ASN A 519 -75.24 -15.91 21.22
N TYR A 520 -74.86 -16.66 22.26
CA TYR A 520 -75.49 -17.95 22.54
C TYR A 520 -76.96 -17.81 22.87
N GLN A 521 -77.34 -16.79 23.62
CA GLN A 521 -78.75 -16.53 23.93
C GLN A 521 -79.57 -16.29 22.64
N LEU A 522 -79.04 -15.49 21.71
CA LEU A 522 -79.68 -15.26 20.40
C LEU A 522 -79.78 -16.54 19.57
N GLN A 523 -78.73 -17.37 19.57
CA GLN A 523 -78.74 -18.64 18.84
C GLN A 523 -79.78 -19.61 19.41
N VAL A 524 -79.90 -19.74 20.73
CA VAL A 524 -80.91 -20.59 21.37
C VAL A 524 -82.32 -20.15 21.01
N GLU A 525 -82.60 -18.85 20.97
CA GLU A 525 -83.89 -18.33 20.51
C GLU A 525 -84.17 -18.67 19.05
N SER A 526 -83.16 -18.57 18.18
CA SER A 526 -83.31 -18.94 16.76
C SER A 526 -83.62 -20.43 16.59
N ILE A 527 -82.94 -21.29 17.35
CA ILE A 527 -83.16 -22.75 17.32
C ILE A 527 -84.57 -23.06 17.81
N LYS A 528 -85.04 -22.42 18.89
CA LYS A 528 -86.41 -22.62 19.39
C LYS A 528 -87.46 -22.26 18.32
N LYS A 529 -87.28 -21.14 17.60
CA LYS A 529 -88.17 -20.74 16.50
C LYS A 529 -88.17 -21.78 15.37
N LEU A 530 -87.00 -22.28 14.97
CA LEU A 530 -86.89 -23.32 13.94
C LEU A 530 -87.52 -24.65 14.38
N LEU A 531 -87.36 -25.03 15.65
CA LEU A 531 -87.91 -26.25 16.21
C LEU A 531 -89.44 -26.17 16.25
N GLU A 532 -90.02 -25.02 16.60
CA GLU A 532 -91.47 -24.80 16.50
C GLU A 532 -91.97 -24.83 15.05
N ALA A 533 -91.28 -24.15 14.13
CA ALA A 533 -91.68 -24.09 12.72
C ALA A 533 -91.70 -25.48 12.05
N ASN A 534 -90.74 -26.34 12.36
CA ASN A 534 -90.60 -27.66 11.74
C ASN A 534 -91.30 -28.79 12.52
N LYS A 535 -91.92 -28.48 13.68
CA LYS A 535 -92.53 -29.49 14.55
C LYS A 535 -93.68 -30.22 13.85
N THR A 536 -94.54 -29.49 13.17
CA THR A 536 -95.70 -30.04 12.44
C THR A 536 -95.26 -30.93 11.29
N GLU A 537 -94.33 -30.46 10.45
CA GLU A 537 -93.79 -31.23 9.32
C GLU A 537 -93.14 -32.54 9.79
N TYR A 538 -92.36 -32.51 10.87
CA TYR A 538 -91.78 -33.71 11.46
C TYR A 538 -92.85 -34.74 11.87
N PHE A 539 -93.92 -34.29 12.55
CA PHE A 539 -95.00 -35.19 12.96
C PHE A 539 -95.77 -35.76 11.76
N ASP A 540 -95.96 -34.99 10.70
CA ASP A 540 -96.63 -35.47 9.49
C ASP A 540 -95.80 -36.51 8.74
N LEU A 541 -94.49 -36.25 8.56
CA LEU A 541 -93.56 -37.22 7.99
C LEU A 541 -93.48 -38.49 8.84
N ARG A 542 -93.46 -38.35 10.18
CA ARG A 542 -93.40 -39.52 11.07
C ARG A 542 -94.68 -40.33 11.04
N LYS A 543 -95.85 -39.71 10.95
CA LYS A 543 -97.13 -40.40 10.75
C LYS A 543 -97.12 -41.17 9.42
N ALA A 544 -96.68 -40.54 8.33
CA ALA A 544 -96.60 -41.19 7.02
C ALA A 544 -95.66 -42.40 7.03
N ASP A 545 -94.50 -42.29 7.67
CA ASP A 545 -93.55 -43.40 7.84
C ASP A 545 -94.15 -44.54 8.67
N PHE A 546 -94.84 -44.21 9.77
CA PHE A 546 -95.53 -45.19 10.60
C PHE A 546 -96.65 -45.91 9.82
N SER A 547 -97.41 -45.21 8.99
CA SER A 547 -98.41 -45.82 8.11
C SER A 547 -97.78 -46.79 7.08
N LYS A 548 -96.61 -46.46 6.52
CA LYS A 548 -95.89 -47.38 5.62
C LYS A 548 -95.42 -48.63 6.36
N GLN A 549 -94.90 -48.49 7.58
CA GLN A 549 -94.47 -49.62 8.40
C GLN A 549 -95.64 -50.55 8.74
N ILE A 550 -96.80 -50.00 9.13
CA ILE A 550 -98.02 -50.80 9.34
C ILE A 550 -98.39 -51.57 8.08
N LYS A 551 -98.35 -50.93 6.91
CA LYS A 551 -98.67 -51.58 5.63
C LYS A 551 -97.72 -52.75 5.34
N SER A 552 -96.42 -52.54 5.50
CA SER A 552 -95.41 -53.59 5.32
C SER A 552 -95.58 -54.76 6.29
N ILE A 553 -95.88 -54.50 7.56
CA ILE A 553 -96.18 -55.56 8.54
C ILE A 553 -97.44 -56.32 8.12
N THR A 554 -98.47 -55.62 7.64
CA THR A 554 -99.72 -56.26 7.18
C THR A 554 -99.49 -57.14 5.95
N GLU A 555 -98.64 -56.72 5.02
CA GLU A 555 -98.22 -57.52 3.87
C GLU A 555 -97.41 -58.76 4.28
N LEU A 556 -96.49 -58.63 5.24
CA LEU A 556 -95.76 -59.79 5.78
C LEU A 556 -96.69 -60.77 6.50
N ILE A 557 -97.67 -60.26 7.26
CA ILE A 557 -98.68 -61.12 7.91
C ILE A 557 -99.51 -61.87 6.86
N SER A 558 -99.93 -61.21 5.77
CA SER A 558 -100.68 -61.88 4.70
C SER A 558 -99.85 -62.91 3.95
N GLU A 559 -98.55 -62.65 3.73
CA GLU A 559 -97.62 -63.65 3.20
C GLU A 559 -97.47 -64.85 4.13
N ILE A 560 -97.30 -64.64 5.43
CA ILE A 560 -97.22 -65.73 6.42
C ILE A 560 -98.49 -66.59 6.38
N ILE A 561 -99.68 -65.97 6.34
CA ILE A 561 -100.96 -66.68 6.21
C ILE A 561 -101.04 -67.46 4.87
N SER A 562 -100.49 -66.91 3.78
CA SER A 562 -100.40 -67.61 2.50
C SER A 562 -99.46 -68.81 2.55
N TYR A 563 -98.34 -68.72 3.26
CA TYR A 563 -97.42 -69.85 3.46
C TYR A 563 -98.02 -70.91 4.39
N GLU A 564 -98.70 -70.52 5.46
CA GLU A 564 -99.42 -71.46 6.32
C GLU A 564 -100.53 -72.21 5.59
N SER A 565 -101.27 -71.55 4.69
CA SER A 565 -102.30 -72.22 3.90
C SER A 565 -101.70 -73.22 2.90
N LYS A 566 -100.52 -72.94 2.32
CA LYS A 566 -99.77 -73.89 1.48
C LYS A 566 -99.17 -75.08 2.23
N LEU A 567 -98.91 -74.95 3.53
CA LEU A 567 -98.42 -76.04 4.38
C LEU A 567 -99.55 -76.97 4.87
N LYS A 568 -100.80 -76.51 4.83
CA LYS A 568 -102.00 -77.28 5.20
C LYS A 568 -102.67 -78.00 4.02
N SER A 569 -102.25 -77.72 2.79
CA SER A 569 -102.63 -78.39 1.54
C SER A 569 -101.56 -79.39 1.12
#